data_AF-A0A3D9CBK0-F1
#
_entry.id   AF-A0A3D9CBK0-F1
#
_cell.length_a   1.000
_cell.length_b   1.000
_cell.length_c   1.000
_cell.angle_alpha   90.00
_cell.angle_beta   90.00
_cell.angle_gamma   90.00
#
_symmetry.space_group_name_H-M   'P 1'
#
loop_
_entity.id
_entity.type
_entity.pdbx_description
1 polymer ?
#
loop_
_entity_poly.entity_id
_entity_poly.type
_entity_poly.pdbx_seq_one_letter_code
_entity_poly.pdbx_strand_id
1 'polypeptide(L)'
;MQTDFFGTLEDKKLILDFIFSETDYLVFDHYSEFGEELKQYFSTSEILEKFDLENGKQNAVTFGLWNPLDQTKNIVRKVILDPKYCNGYTFRYTSEGWGIQRLYFGGIQNGFLNSSQFMGFNEKGAIAKDSIHPDHEQEAHRLDWQLIRSDQRKLKNYIEKKLGAEKHTRGIILKNANQLITHYEVKI
;
A
#
# COMPACT_ATOMS: atom_id res chain seq x y z
N MET A 1 -10.57 -2.58 -6.20
CA MET A 1 -9.96 -3.92 -6.31
C MET A 1 -9.20 -4.18 -5.02
N GLN A 2 -9.20 -5.41 -4.49
CA GLN A 2 -8.49 -5.77 -3.27
C GLN A 2 -7.90 -7.17 -3.40
N THR A 3 -6.69 -7.34 -2.88
CA THR A 3 -5.98 -8.61 -2.75
C THR A 3 -5.37 -8.66 -1.34
N ASP A 4 -5.86 -9.58 -0.52
CA ASP A 4 -5.31 -9.86 0.80
C ASP A 4 -4.32 -11.03 0.71
N PHE A 5 -3.18 -10.92 1.38
CA PHE A 5 -2.12 -11.92 1.32
C PHE A 5 -1.32 -12.03 2.62
N PHE A 6 -0.70 -13.18 2.85
CA PHE A 6 0.21 -13.43 3.96
C PHE A 6 1.62 -13.61 3.39
N GLY A 7 2.54 -12.72 3.75
CA GLY A 7 3.89 -12.68 3.20
C GLY A 7 4.94 -12.36 4.26
N THR A 8 6.06 -13.07 4.19
CA THR A 8 7.26 -12.83 5.00
C THR A 8 8.00 -11.57 4.57
N LEU A 9 9.09 -11.23 5.27
CA LEU A 9 10.03 -10.20 4.81
C LEU A 9 10.49 -10.45 3.37
N GLU A 10 10.86 -11.69 3.02
CA GLU A 10 11.34 -12.01 1.67
C GLU A 10 10.24 -11.89 0.61
N ASP A 11 9.00 -12.27 0.92
CA ASP A 11 7.89 -12.03 0.00
C ASP A 11 7.63 -10.53 -0.22
N LYS A 12 7.74 -9.71 0.84
CA LYS A 12 7.55 -8.25 0.76
C LYS A 12 8.66 -7.58 -0.06
N LYS A 13 9.91 -8.02 0.10
CA LYS A 13 11.03 -7.55 -0.73
C LYS A 13 10.77 -7.83 -2.22
N LEU A 14 10.35 -9.05 -2.56
CA LEU A 14 10.01 -9.39 -3.95
C LEU A 14 8.89 -8.51 -4.52
N ILE A 15 7.88 -8.16 -3.71
CA ILE A 15 6.82 -7.22 -4.10
C ILE A 15 7.37 -5.82 -4.35
N LEU A 16 8.20 -5.31 -3.44
CA LEU A 16 8.81 -3.97 -3.57
C LEU A 16 9.75 -3.91 -4.77
N ASP A 17 10.62 -4.91 -4.95
CA ASP A 17 11.53 -4.99 -6.09
C ASP A 17 10.76 -4.98 -7.40
N PHE A 18 9.68 -5.77 -7.50
CA PHE A 18 8.82 -5.77 -8.68
C PHE A 18 8.15 -4.40 -8.91
N ILE A 19 7.70 -3.72 -7.84
CA ILE A 19 7.13 -2.37 -7.96
C ILE A 19 8.18 -1.42 -8.56
N PHE A 20 9.39 -1.39 -8.01
CA PHE A 20 10.44 -0.46 -8.45
C PHE A 20 11.02 -0.79 -9.83
N SER A 21 11.08 -2.07 -10.21
CA SER A 21 11.73 -2.48 -11.47
C SER A 21 10.77 -2.71 -12.63
N GLU A 22 9.54 -3.14 -12.35
CA GLU A 22 8.58 -3.56 -13.38
C GLU A 22 7.33 -2.68 -13.44
N THR A 23 7.21 -1.62 -12.66
CA THR A 23 6.03 -0.74 -12.72
C THR A 23 6.44 0.73 -12.78
N ASP A 24 5.52 1.58 -13.22
CA ASP A 24 5.70 3.02 -13.20
C ASP A 24 5.25 3.63 -11.86
N TYR A 25 4.98 2.81 -10.82
CA TYR A 25 4.56 3.33 -9.54
C TYR A 25 5.68 4.09 -8.84
N LEU A 26 5.36 5.31 -8.42
CA LEU A 26 6.07 6.02 -7.37
C LEU A 26 5.52 5.57 -6.02
N VAL A 27 6.43 5.31 -5.06
CA VAL A 27 6.10 4.78 -3.74
C VAL A 27 6.28 5.88 -2.69
N PHE A 28 5.22 6.18 -1.96
CA PHE A 28 5.22 7.19 -0.90
C PHE A 28 4.78 6.59 0.43
N ASP A 29 5.17 7.23 1.52
CA ASP A 29 4.48 7.04 2.79
C ASP A 29 2.98 7.26 2.63
N HIS A 30 2.16 6.51 3.38
CA HIS A 30 0.75 6.89 3.50
C HIS A 30 0.64 8.26 4.15
N TYR A 31 1.40 8.48 5.23
CA TYR A 31 1.42 9.75 5.93
C TYR A 31 2.84 10.11 6.35
N SER A 32 3.17 11.40 6.28
CA SER A 32 4.44 11.93 6.79
C SER A 32 4.46 11.92 8.32
N GLU A 33 5.66 12.11 8.88
CA GLU A 33 5.80 12.59 10.26
C GLU A 33 5.15 13.98 10.41
N PHE A 34 4.78 14.33 11.63
CA PHE A 34 4.11 15.60 11.90
C PHE A 34 5.02 16.78 11.55
N GLY A 35 4.48 17.74 10.78
CA GLY A 35 5.22 18.92 10.32
C GLY A 35 6.23 18.68 9.20
N GLU A 36 6.47 17.43 8.78
CA GLU A 36 7.48 17.07 7.78
C GLU A 36 6.86 16.78 6.41
N GLU A 37 7.68 16.83 5.35
CA GLU A 37 7.27 16.46 3.99
C GLU A 37 6.97 14.97 3.86
N LEU A 38 6.15 14.61 2.87
CA LEU A 38 5.85 13.22 2.57
C LEU A 38 7.05 12.55 1.90
N LYS A 39 7.55 11.46 2.48
CA LYS A 39 8.69 10.73 1.93
C LYS A 39 8.26 9.91 0.71
N GLN A 40 9.00 10.10 -0.40
CA GLN A 40 9.05 9.17 -1.52
C GLN A 40 10.24 8.21 -1.35
N TYR A 41 10.04 6.96 -1.75
CA TYR A 41 11.07 5.94 -1.80
C TYR A 41 11.45 5.61 -3.25
N PHE A 42 12.71 5.26 -3.44
CA PHE A 42 13.26 4.92 -4.76
C PHE A 42 13.82 3.50 -4.82
N SER A 43 13.85 2.78 -3.70
CA SER A 43 14.30 1.38 -3.66
C SER A 43 13.75 0.63 -2.45
N THR A 44 13.80 -0.70 -2.54
CA THR A 44 13.51 -1.61 -1.42
C THR A 44 14.47 -1.37 -0.25
N SER A 45 15.74 -1.06 -0.51
CA SER A 45 16.73 -0.79 0.54
C SER A 45 16.36 0.41 1.40
N GLU A 46 15.93 1.53 0.79
CA GLU A 46 15.48 2.71 1.55
C GLU A 46 14.29 2.40 2.47
N ILE A 47 13.38 1.54 2.02
CA ILE A 47 12.23 1.11 2.83
C ILE A 47 12.69 0.25 4.01
N LEU A 48 13.62 -0.69 3.79
CA LEU A 48 14.15 -1.57 4.83
C LEU A 48 15.00 -0.84 5.87
N GLU A 49 15.66 0.27 5.48
CA GLU A 49 16.39 1.13 6.43
C GLU A 49 15.45 1.86 7.39
N LYS A 50 14.23 2.20 6.94
CA LYS A 50 13.26 2.95 7.74
C LYS A 50 12.28 2.07 8.51
N PHE A 51 11.86 0.95 7.93
CA PHE A 51 10.76 0.15 8.47
C PHE A 51 11.16 -1.27 8.82
N ASP A 52 10.65 -1.73 9.96
CA ASP A 52 10.57 -3.16 10.24
C ASP A 52 9.42 -3.78 9.45
N LEU A 53 9.76 -4.44 8.34
CA LEU A 53 8.78 -5.18 7.52
C LEU A 53 8.55 -6.62 8.01
N GLU A 54 9.32 -7.10 8.98
CA GLU A 54 9.20 -8.45 9.52
C GLU A 54 8.15 -8.49 10.63
N ASN A 55 8.25 -7.58 11.60
CA ASN A 55 7.41 -7.57 12.79
C ASN A 55 6.33 -6.49 12.73
N GLY A 56 5.21 -6.75 13.40
CA GLY A 56 4.14 -5.77 13.57
C GLY A 56 2.75 -6.35 13.41
N LYS A 57 1.75 -5.56 13.81
CA LYS A 57 0.33 -5.88 13.63
C LYS A 57 -0.08 -5.80 12.15
N GLN A 58 -1.35 -6.06 11.89
CA GLN A 58 -1.95 -5.75 10.60
C GLN A 58 -1.76 -4.26 10.25
N ASN A 59 -1.34 -3.98 9.01
CA ASN A 59 -1.08 -2.62 8.50
C ASN A 59 0.01 -1.86 9.27
N ALA A 60 1.04 -2.57 9.76
CA ALA A 60 2.17 -1.95 10.46
C ALA A 60 2.90 -0.92 9.59
N VAL A 61 2.98 -1.20 8.28
CA VAL A 61 3.61 -0.32 7.30
C VAL A 61 2.66 -0.12 6.13
N THR A 62 2.45 1.14 5.73
CA THR A 62 1.48 1.49 4.68
C THR A 62 2.09 2.45 3.67
N PHE A 63 1.94 2.10 2.39
CA PHE A 63 2.39 2.92 1.27
C PHE A 63 1.23 3.39 0.41
N GLY A 64 1.38 4.58 -0.17
CA GLY A 64 0.64 5.04 -1.34
C GLY A 64 1.46 4.75 -2.61
N LEU A 65 0.84 4.08 -3.57
CA LEU A 65 1.38 3.84 -4.90
C LEU A 65 0.65 4.74 -5.89
N TRP A 66 1.40 5.42 -6.75
CA TRP A 66 0.86 6.34 -7.74
C TRP A 66 1.57 6.18 -9.08
N ASN A 67 0.82 6.09 -10.18
CA ASN A 67 1.42 6.13 -11.51
C ASN A 67 1.40 7.58 -12.05
N PRO A 68 2.56 8.23 -12.26
CA PRO A 68 2.63 9.60 -12.72
C PRO A 68 2.09 9.81 -14.14
N LEU A 69 1.87 8.74 -14.90
CA LEU A 69 1.26 8.79 -16.23
C LEU A 69 -0.26 9.03 -16.18
N ASP A 70 -0.90 8.92 -15.01
CA ASP A 70 -2.34 9.20 -14.86
C ASP A 70 -2.71 10.69 -14.97
N GLN A 71 -1.71 11.56 -15.15
CA GLN A 71 -1.78 13.02 -15.30
C GLN A 71 -2.42 13.78 -14.14
N THR A 72 -2.75 13.09 -13.05
CA THR A 72 -3.23 13.77 -11.85
C THR A 72 -2.08 14.43 -11.11
N LYS A 73 -2.36 15.61 -10.54
CA LYS A 73 -1.30 16.46 -9.97
C LYS A 73 -1.30 16.51 -8.45
N ASN A 74 -2.36 16.02 -7.81
CA ASN A 74 -2.61 16.23 -6.38
C ASN A 74 -2.66 14.90 -5.63
N ILE A 75 -1.51 14.24 -5.54
CA ILE A 75 -1.38 13.01 -4.75
C ILE A 75 -0.90 13.25 -3.32
N VAL A 76 -0.39 14.44 -3.02
CA VAL A 76 0.03 14.84 -1.67
C VAL A 76 -0.95 15.87 -1.14
N ARG A 77 -1.57 15.57 0.01
CA ARG A 77 -2.53 16.46 0.66
C ARG A 77 -2.07 16.83 2.06
N LYS A 78 -2.32 18.09 2.45
CA LYS A 78 -2.06 18.58 3.80
C LYS A 78 -3.26 18.25 4.70
N VAL A 79 -3.02 17.51 5.76
CA VAL A 79 -4.00 17.20 6.79
C VAL A 79 -3.81 18.17 7.95
N ILE A 80 -4.86 18.88 8.34
CA ILE A 80 -4.87 19.73 9.53
C ILE A 80 -5.01 18.83 10.75
N LEU A 81 -4.13 19.04 11.73
CA LEU A 81 -4.11 18.28 12.99
C LEU A 81 -4.64 19.14 14.13
N ASP A 82 -5.23 18.48 15.13
CA ASP A 82 -5.46 19.09 16.44
C ASP A 82 -4.17 18.99 17.26
N PRO A 83 -3.49 20.12 17.56
CA PRO A 83 -2.21 20.14 18.26
C PRO A 83 -2.25 19.46 19.63
N LYS A 84 -3.42 19.39 20.26
CA LYS A 84 -3.63 18.74 21.57
C LYS A 84 -3.27 17.25 21.54
N TYR A 85 -3.48 16.59 20.41
CA TYR A 85 -3.22 15.15 20.24
C TYR A 85 -1.97 14.86 19.41
N CYS A 86 -1.27 15.90 18.97
CA CYS A 86 -0.15 15.78 18.03
C CYS A 86 1.06 16.58 18.51
N ASN A 87 1.33 16.63 19.82
CA ASN A 87 2.51 17.27 20.41
C ASN A 87 2.75 18.72 19.92
N GLY A 88 1.69 19.50 19.73
CA GLY A 88 1.78 20.89 19.27
C GLY A 88 1.85 21.07 17.75
N TYR A 89 2.00 19.99 16.96
CA TYR A 89 1.99 20.09 15.50
C TYR A 89 0.58 20.34 14.96
N THR A 90 0.48 21.21 13.95
CA THR A 90 -0.79 21.64 13.36
C THR A 90 -1.09 20.97 12.01
N PHE A 91 -0.15 20.19 11.48
CA PHE A 91 -0.33 19.51 10.20
C PHE A 91 0.57 18.29 10.01
N ARG A 92 0.20 17.46 9.03
CA ARG A 92 1.04 16.45 8.37
C ARG A 92 0.63 16.35 6.90
N TYR A 93 1.42 15.66 6.09
CA TYR A 93 1.03 15.31 4.73
C TYR A 93 0.57 13.85 4.63
N THR A 94 -0.24 13.56 3.63
CA THR A 94 -0.70 12.22 3.26
C THR A 94 -0.55 12.02 1.76
N SER A 95 -0.16 10.82 1.33
CA SER A 95 -0.43 10.41 -0.06
C SER A 95 -1.91 10.08 -0.14
N GLU A 96 -2.72 10.77 -0.92
CA GLU A 96 -4.17 10.53 -1.01
C GLU A 96 -4.75 11.05 -2.32
N GLY A 97 -5.75 10.35 -2.82
CA GLY A 97 -6.39 10.59 -4.11
C GLY A 97 -7.17 9.34 -4.54
N TRP A 98 -8.09 9.50 -5.48
CA TRP A 98 -8.88 8.36 -5.97
C TRP A 98 -8.05 7.42 -6.85
N GLY A 99 -6.99 7.96 -7.46
CA GLY A 99 -6.03 7.24 -8.30
C GLY A 99 -4.92 6.54 -7.51
N ILE A 100 -4.85 6.70 -6.19
CA ILE A 100 -3.82 6.08 -5.35
C ILE A 100 -4.20 4.64 -5.00
N GLN A 101 -3.25 3.73 -5.17
CA GLN A 101 -3.35 2.38 -4.63
C GLN A 101 -2.65 2.29 -3.28
N ARG A 102 -3.18 1.47 -2.39
CA ARG A 102 -2.65 1.25 -1.05
C ARG A 102 -2.00 -0.12 -0.97
N LEU A 103 -0.80 -0.14 -0.42
CA LEU A 103 -0.10 -1.36 -0.05
C LEU A 103 0.14 -1.34 1.46
N TYR A 104 -0.57 -2.20 2.17
CA TYR A 104 -0.43 -2.42 3.60
C TYR A 104 0.36 -3.70 3.82
N PHE A 105 1.42 -3.63 4.60
CA PHE A 105 2.14 -4.81 5.07
C PHE A 105 1.76 -5.12 6.52
N GLY A 106 1.32 -6.35 6.75
CA GLY A 106 1.23 -6.97 8.07
C GLY A 106 2.55 -7.65 8.42
N GLY A 107 2.92 -7.63 9.70
CA GLY A 107 4.12 -8.31 10.21
C GLY A 107 3.78 -9.55 11.04
N ILE A 108 4.80 -10.13 11.66
CA ILE A 108 4.66 -11.16 12.68
C ILE A 108 4.38 -10.47 14.02
N GLN A 109 3.35 -10.96 14.72
CA GLN A 109 3.03 -10.54 16.08
C GLN A 109 2.56 -11.75 16.89
N ASN A 110 3.20 -12.00 18.04
CA ASN A 110 2.86 -13.11 18.93
C ASN A 110 2.85 -14.49 18.23
N GLY A 111 3.76 -14.71 17.28
CA GLY A 111 3.85 -15.94 16.48
C GLY A 111 2.79 -16.06 15.37
N PHE A 112 1.99 -15.02 15.14
CA PHE A 112 1.02 -14.96 14.04
C PHE A 112 1.52 -14.00 12.95
N LEU A 113 1.55 -14.48 11.71
CA LEU A 113 1.77 -13.67 10.53
C LEU A 113 0.46 -12.98 10.14
N ASN A 114 0.44 -11.65 10.25
CA ASN A 114 -0.73 -10.84 9.94
C ASN A 114 -0.91 -10.67 8.43
N SER A 115 -2.17 -10.49 8.01
CA SER A 115 -2.45 -10.22 6.60
C SER A 115 -1.92 -8.86 6.18
N SER A 116 -1.41 -8.84 4.96
CA SER A 116 -1.10 -7.68 4.15
C SER A 116 -2.23 -7.48 3.13
N GLN A 117 -2.32 -6.27 2.57
CA GLN A 117 -3.40 -5.91 1.66
C GLN A 117 -2.88 -4.99 0.55
N PHE A 118 -3.21 -5.33 -0.69
CA PHE A 118 -3.10 -4.42 -1.82
C PHE A 118 -4.51 -4.02 -2.27
N MET A 119 -4.82 -2.73 -2.29
CA MET A 119 -6.14 -2.26 -2.68
C MET A 119 -6.11 -0.94 -3.42
N GLY A 120 -7.21 -0.61 -4.09
CA GLY A 120 -7.42 0.68 -4.72
C GLY A 120 -8.86 0.83 -5.16
N PHE A 121 -9.30 2.07 -5.42
CA PHE A 121 -10.62 2.30 -5.97
C PHE A 121 -10.74 1.73 -7.39
N ASN A 122 -11.97 1.37 -7.75
CA ASN A 122 -12.36 1.30 -9.15
C ASN A 122 -13.11 2.60 -9.50
N GLU A 123 -13.24 2.88 -10.80
CA GLU A 123 -13.90 4.07 -11.33
C GLU A 123 -15.26 4.34 -10.67
N LYS A 124 -16.15 3.35 -10.68
CA LYS A 124 -17.49 3.49 -10.09
C LYS A 124 -17.44 3.87 -8.61
N GLY A 125 -16.57 3.23 -7.83
CA GLY A 125 -16.42 3.46 -6.40
C GLY A 125 -15.80 4.83 -6.11
N ALA A 126 -14.81 5.24 -6.90
CA ALA A 126 -14.21 6.57 -6.81
C ALA A 126 -15.23 7.66 -7.12
N ILE A 127 -15.93 7.60 -8.26
CA ILE A 127 -16.95 8.60 -8.65
C ILE A 127 -18.04 8.74 -7.57
N ALA A 128 -18.49 7.61 -7.02
CA ALA A 128 -19.49 7.62 -5.95
C ALA A 128 -18.99 8.32 -4.67
N LYS A 129 -17.69 8.21 -4.36
CA LYS A 129 -17.07 8.87 -3.20
C LYS A 129 -16.75 10.33 -3.48
N ASP A 130 -16.22 10.63 -4.65
CA ASP A 130 -15.88 11.98 -5.09
C ASP A 130 -17.09 12.93 -5.00
N SER A 131 -18.29 12.42 -5.32
CA SER A 131 -19.55 13.16 -5.21
C SER A 131 -19.89 13.66 -3.79
N ILE A 132 -19.33 13.04 -2.75
CA ILE A 132 -19.57 13.39 -1.34
C ILE A 132 -18.31 13.92 -0.64
N HIS A 133 -17.20 14.08 -1.38
CA HIS A 133 -15.90 14.54 -0.89
C HIS A 133 -15.44 15.73 -1.76
N PRO A 134 -16.02 16.94 -1.53
CA PRO A 134 -15.79 18.10 -2.39
C PRO A 134 -14.32 18.56 -2.41
N ASP A 135 -13.55 18.21 -1.38
CA ASP A 135 -12.11 18.44 -1.26
C ASP A 135 -11.28 17.70 -2.31
N HIS A 136 -11.86 16.69 -2.96
CA HIS A 136 -11.24 16.00 -4.09
C HIS A 136 -11.56 16.62 -5.46
N GLU A 137 -12.32 17.71 -5.52
CA GLU A 137 -12.50 18.53 -6.74
C GLU A 137 -12.85 17.73 -8.01
N GLN A 138 -13.71 16.71 -7.90
CA GLN A 138 -14.09 15.85 -9.04
C GLN A 138 -12.87 15.15 -9.69
N GLU A 139 -11.81 14.85 -8.93
CA GLU A 139 -10.61 14.16 -9.38
C GLU A 139 -10.93 12.82 -10.05
N ALA A 140 -11.93 12.07 -9.57
CA ALA A 140 -12.29 10.77 -10.10
C ALA A 140 -12.72 10.82 -11.57
N HIS A 141 -13.30 11.94 -12.01
CA HIS A 141 -13.74 12.15 -13.38
C HIS A 141 -12.59 12.46 -14.35
N ARG A 142 -11.40 12.74 -13.83
CA ARG A 142 -10.22 13.16 -14.61
C ARG A 142 -9.14 12.07 -14.69
N LEU A 143 -9.29 10.99 -13.93
CA LEU A 143 -8.34 9.89 -13.87
C LEU A 143 -8.40 8.99 -15.11
N ASP A 144 -7.24 8.52 -15.57
CA ASP A 144 -7.15 7.43 -16.54
C ASP A 144 -7.42 6.08 -15.86
N TRP A 145 -8.69 5.71 -15.77
CA TRP A 145 -9.11 4.44 -15.18
C TRP A 145 -8.67 3.20 -15.95
N GLN A 146 -8.31 3.34 -17.23
CA GLN A 146 -7.78 2.22 -18.01
C GLN A 146 -6.35 1.93 -17.59
N LEU A 147 -5.51 2.96 -17.48
CA LEU A 147 -4.14 2.87 -16.96
C LEU A 147 -4.15 2.31 -15.53
N ILE A 148 -4.90 2.92 -14.62
CA ILE A 148 -4.98 2.50 -13.22
C ILE A 148 -5.37 1.03 -13.10
N ARG A 149 -6.36 0.58 -13.88
CA ARG A 149 -6.81 -0.81 -13.87
C ARG A 149 -5.73 -1.75 -14.43
N SER A 150 -4.97 -1.31 -15.42
CA SER A 150 -3.84 -2.07 -15.97
C SER A 150 -2.77 -2.30 -14.91
N ASP A 151 -2.35 -1.25 -14.21
CA ASP A 151 -1.29 -1.33 -13.19
C ASP A 151 -1.74 -2.12 -11.97
N GLN A 152 -2.97 -1.89 -11.52
CA GLN A 152 -3.64 -2.69 -10.51
C GLN A 152 -3.58 -4.19 -10.86
N ARG A 153 -3.97 -4.55 -12.09
CA ARG A 153 -3.92 -5.96 -12.53
C ARG A 153 -2.49 -6.49 -12.60
N LYS A 154 -1.52 -5.68 -13.01
CA LYS A 154 -0.11 -6.07 -13.13
C LYS A 154 0.43 -6.50 -11.76
N LEU A 155 0.33 -5.63 -10.76
CA LEU A 155 0.81 -5.92 -9.40
C LEU A 155 0.00 -7.05 -8.72
N LYS A 156 -1.33 -7.03 -8.86
CA LYS A 156 -2.19 -8.11 -8.36
C LYS A 156 -1.78 -9.47 -8.93
N ASN A 157 -1.57 -9.56 -10.25
CA ASN A 157 -1.17 -10.82 -10.87
C ASN A 157 0.21 -11.27 -10.40
N TYR A 158 1.14 -10.35 -10.17
CA TYR A 158 2.44 -10.70 -9.59
C TYR A 158 2.27 -11.32 -8.20
N ILE A 159 1.54 -10.67 -7.30
CA ILE A 159 1.26 -11.19 -5.95
C ILE A 159 0.55 -12.54 -6.01
N GLU A 160 -0.59 -12.63 -6.71
CA GLU A 160 -1.45 -13.81 -6.64
C GLU A 160 -0.96 -14.99 -7.48
N LYS A 161 -0.32 -14.74 -8.64
CA LYS A 161 0.04 -15.78 -9.61
C LYS A 161 1.53 -16.10 -9.62
N LYS A 162 2.40 -15.12 -9.34
CA LYS A 162 3.84 -15.35 -9.31
C LYS A 162 4.33 -15.67 -7.91
N LEU A 163 3.81 -15.02 -6.88
CA LEU A 163 4.21 -15.26 -5.49
C LEU A 163 3.25 -16.15 -4.70
N GLY A 164 1.98 -16.25 -5.10
CA GLY A 164 1.00 -17.10 -4.43
C GLY A 164 1.37 -18.57 -4.45
N ALA A 165 1.29 -19.22 -3.28
CA ALA A 165 1.50 -20.65 -3.11
C ALA A 165 0.20 -21.39 -2.78
N GLU A 166 -0.59 -20.86 -1.84
CA GLU A 166 -1.81 -21.50 -1.35
C GLU A 166 -2.94 -20.48 -1.12
N LYS A 167 -4.19 -20.91 -1.31
CA LYS A 167 -5.37 -20.10 -0.96
C LYS A 167 -5.76 -20.33 0.50
N HIS A 168 -6.03 -19.25 1.20
CA HIS A 168 -6.56 -19.25 2.55
C HIS A 168 -7.92 -18.53 2.59
N THR A 169 -8.72 -18.79 3.62
CA THR A 169 -10.05 -18.16 3.77
C THR A 169 -9.98 -16.63 3.85
N ARG A 170 -8.85 -16.09 4.33
CA ARG A 170 -8.62 -14.65 4.52
C ARG A 170 -7.66 -14.02 3.51
N GLY A 171 -7.26 -14.74 2.46
CA GLY A 171 -6.30 -14.24 1.47
C GLY A 171 -5.45 -15.33 0.83
N ILE A 172 -4.29 -14.97 0.31
CA ILE A 172 -3.35 -15.91 -0.33
C ILE A 172 -2.09 -16.01 0.51
N ILE A 173 -1.62 -17.22 0.77
CA ILE A 173 -0.33 -17.46 1.40
C ILE A 173 0.75 -17.42 0.31
N LEU A 174 1.73 -16.54 0.47
CA LEU A 174 2.84 -16.39 -0.47
C LEU A 174 3.91 -17.48 -0.23
N LYS A 175 4.75 -17.72 -1.24
CA LYS A 175 5.72 -18.82 -1.29
C LYS A 175 6.58 -18.95 -0.04
N ASN A 176 7.23 -17.87 0.41
CA ASN A 176 8.13 -17.96 1.57
C ASN A 176 7.33 -18.07 2.88
N ALA A 177 6.18 -17.40 2.98
CA ALA A 177 5.25 -17.60 4.11
C ALA A 177 4.77 -19.04 4.23
N ASN A 178 4.45 -19.69 3.11
CA ASN A 178 4.00 -21.07 3.10
C ASN A 178 5.06 -22.04 3.65
N GLN A 179 6.33 -21.76 3.36
CA GLN A 179 7.44 -22.52 3.91
C GLN A 179 7.50 -22.38 5.44
N LEU A 180 7.47 -21.17 5.99
CA LEU A 180 7.53 -20.97 7.45
C LEU A 180 6.34 -21.61 8.17
N ILE A 181 5.13 -21.52 7.59
CA ILE A 181 3.92 -22.13 8.16
C ILE A 181 4.04 -23.66 8.17
N THR A 182 4.53 -24.26 7.08
CA THR A 182 4.70 -25.73 6.99
C THR A 182 5.73 -26.25 8.00
N HIS A 183 6.73 -25.45 8.35
CA HIS A 183 7.72 -25.77 9.38
C HIS A 183 7.30 -25.37 10.80
N TYR A 184 6.05 -24.94 10.99
CA TYR A 184 5.48 -24.51 12.27
C TYR A 184 6.21 -23.33 12.93
N GLU A 185 6.91 -22.51 12.15
CA GLU A 185 7.63 -21.33 12.65
C GLU A 185 6.69 -20.16 12.92
N VAL A 186 5.60 -20.05 12.15
CA VAL A 186 4.56 -19.04 12.31
C VAL A 186 3.16 -19.62 12.04
N LYS A 187 2.13 -18.95 12.56
CA LYS A 187 0.71 -19.27 12.35
C LYS A 187 0.03 -18.14 11.57
N ILE A 188 -1.14 -18.39 10.98
CA ILE A 188 -2.00 -17.39 10.32
C ILE A 188 -3.42 -17.45 10.86
#